data_AF-A0A942RCQ8-F1
#
_entry.id   AF-A0A942RCQ8-F1
#
_cell.length_a   1.000
_cell.length_b   1.000
_cell.length_c   1.000
_cell.angle_alpha   90.00
_cell.angle_beta   90.00
_cell.angle_gamma   90.00
#
_symmetry.space_group_name_H-M   'P 1'
#
loop_
_entity.id
_entity.type
_entity.pdbx_description
1 polymer ?
#
loop_
_entity_poly.entity_id
_entity_poly.type
_entity_poly.pdbx_seq_one_letter_code
_entity_poly.pdbx_strand_id
1 'polypeptide(L)'
;MEERPIEEQLVHQEIIDLLKKSIYNYPNASRPTLMTFVNHPLKNKAVRDNEGSEYYPDIVIINTQTNKIVMIGEVETISSLNESEIGHWQTFTKLSPVFYLFYPKGQYSRMSELCKKVPLTGFFEYEKINSQYTVARRWPC
;
A
#
# COMPACT_ATOMS: atom_id res chain seq x y z
N MET A 1 -4.21 2.62 17.91
CA MET A 1 -3.19 2.01 17.06
C MET A 1 -1.89 2.17 17.80
N GLU A 2 -1.31 1.08 18.31
CA GLU A 2 0.01 1.16 18.92
C GLU A 2 1.01 1.59 17.84
N GLU A 3 1.89 2.53 18.18
CA GLU A 3 2.96 2.91 17.25
C GLU A 3 3.85 1.69 16.99
N ARG A 4 4.09 1.40 15.71
CA ARG A 4 4.99 0.31 15.31
C ARG A 4 6.39 0.52 15.93
N PRO A 5 7.15 -0.55 16.19
CA PRO A 5 8.55 -0.42 16.60
C PRO A 5 9.35 0.46 15.63
N ILE A 6 10.34 1.22 16.14
CA ILE A 6 11.13 2.18 15.33
C ILE A 6 11.75 1.49 14.10
N GLU A 7 12.28 0.26 14.28
CA GLU A 7 12.83 -0.52 13.18
C GLU A 7 11.79 -0.79 12.08
N GLU A 8 10.56 -1.14 12.47
CA GLU A 8 9.48 -1.38 11.52
C GLU A 8 9.01 -0.08 10.83
N GLN A 9 9.05 1.07 11.51
CA GLN A 9 8.78 2.37 10.88
C GLN A 9 9.84 2.71 9.82
N LEU A 10 11.11 2.40 10.07
CA LEU A 10 12.19 2.60 9.09
C LEU A 10 12.02 1.66 7.89
N VAL A 11 11.71 0.39 8.13
CA VAL A 11 11.42 -0.57 7.05
C VAL A 11 10.23 -0.11 6.22
N HIS A 12 9.14 0.28 6.87
CA HIS A 12 7.93 0.79 6.23
C HIS A 12 8.24 1.97 5.29
N GLN A 13 9.00 2.96 5.78
CA GLN A 13 9.43 4.09 4.95
C GLN A 13 10.31 3.65 3.77
N GLU A 14 11.29 2.75 3.98
CA GLU A 14 12.16 2.27 2.90
C GLU A 14 11.37 1.57 1.78
N ILE A 15 10.34 0.80 2.13
CA ILE A 15 9.46 0.14 1.15
C ILE A 15 8.63 1.17 0.38
N ILE A 16 8.03 2.16 1.06
CA ILE A 16 7.28 3.23 0.37
C ILE A 16 8.17 3.98 -0.61
N ASP A 17 9.39 4.30 -0.19
CA ASP A 17 10.40 4.95 -1.02
C ASP A 17 10.76 4.12 -2.24
N LEU A 18 11.01 2.81 -2.04
CA LEU A 18 11.26 1.86 -3.13
C LEU A 18 10.10 1.85 -4.13
N LEU A 19 8.88 1.67 -3.64
CA LEU A 19 7.67 1.60 -4.46
C LEU A 19 7.48 2.88 -5.27
N LYS A 20 7.61 4.06 -4.66
CA LYS A 20 7.49 5.36 -5.33
C LYS A 20 8.59 5.57 -6.38
N LYS A 21 9.84 5.20 -6.09
CA LYS A 21 10.99 5.44 -6.98
C LYS A 21 11.04 4.47 -8.16
N SER A 22 10.57 3.24 -7.98
CA SER A 22 10.72 2.16 -8.97
C SER A 22 9.40 1.78 -9.65
N ILE A 23 8.46 1.23 -8.89
CA ILE A 23 7.25 0.57 -9.43
C ILE A 23 6.15 1.58 -9.77
N TYR A 24 5.97 2.59 -8.92
CA TYR A 24 4.94 3.63 -9.03
C TYR A 24 5.55 5.01 -9.21
N ASN A 25 6.63 5.10 -9.99
CA ASN A 25 7.27 6.36 -10.36
C ASN A 25 6.42 7.09 -11.41
N TYR A 26 5.29 7.65 -10.98
CA TYR A 26 4.37 8.42 -11.80
C TYR A 26 4.34 9.90 -11.38
N PRO A 27 4.32 10.83 -12.35
CA PRO A 27 4.23 10.59 -13.80
C PRO A 27 5.53 10.05 -14.41
N ASN A 28 5.41 9.31 -15.52
CA ASN A 28 6.55 8.94 -16.37
C ASN A 28 6.15 8.89 -17.84
N ALA A 29 7.13 8.67 -18.73
CA ALA A 29 6.93 8.69 -20.19
C ALA A 29 5.81 7.73 -20.67
N SER A 30 5.65 6.56 -20.03
CA SER A 30 4.64 5.57 -20.41
C SER A 30 3.24 5.88 -19.85
N ARG A 31 3.17 6.61 -18.74
CA ARG A 31 1.94 6.95 -18.00
C ARG A 31 1.99 8.42 -17.54
N PRO A 32 1.95 9.39 -18.48
CA PRO A 32 2.15 10.80 -18.15
C PRO A 32 0.97 11.42 -17.38
N THR A 33 -0.20 10.77 -17.41
CA THR A 33 -1.43 11.24 -16.77
C THR A 33 -1.65 10.61 -15.40
N LEU A 34 -0.75 9.74 -14.93
CA LEU A 34 -0.81 9.21 -13.57
C LEU A 34 0.07 10.05 -12.64
N MET A 35 -0.33 10.15 -11.38
CA MET A 35 0.47 10.78 -10.33
C MET A 35 0.42 9.97 -9.05
N THR A 36 1.58 9.71 -8.47
CA THR A 36 1.71 8.98 -7.21
C THR A 36 1.89 9.94 -6.03
N PHE A 37 1.04 9.78 -5.03
CA PHE A 37 1.15 10.42 -3.72
C PHE A 37 1.51 9.38 -2.67
N VAL A 38 2.28 9.81 -1.66
CA VAL A 38 2.61 9.00 -0.49
C VAL A 38 2.18 9.73 0.78
N ASN A 39 1.65 9.00 1.77
CA ASN A 39 1.12 9.59 3.01
C ASN A 39 1.97 9.32 4.26
N HIS A 40 3.18 8.78 4.09
CA HIS A 40 4.14 8.58 5.17
C HIS A 40 5.47 9.30 4.85
N PRO A 41 6.08 10.00 5.84
CA PRO A 41 5.58 10.24 7.19
C PRO A 41 4.53 11.38 7.24
N LEU A 42 4.33 12.09 6.13
CA LEU A 42 3.42 13.23 6.04
C LEU A 42 2.15 12.88 5.26
N LYS A 43 1.00 13.29 5.79
CA LYS A 43 -0.31 13.21 5.14
C LYS A 43 -0.40 14.20 3.97
N ASN A 44 -0.18 13.73 2.74
CA ASN A 44 -0.14 14.57 1.54
C ASN A 44 -1.41 14.51 0.68
N LYS A 45 -2.08 13.35 0.62
CA LYS A 45 -3.25 13.11 -0.23
C LYS A 45 -4.30 12.28 0.51
N ALA A 46 -5.33 12.96 0.99
CA ALA A 46 -6.51 12.32 1.53
C ALA A 46 -7.30 11.60 0.42
N VAL A 47 -7.86 10.45 0.77
CA VAL A 47 -8.92 9.75 0.05
C VAL A 47 -10.19 9.87 0.89
N ARG A 48 -11.30 10.25 0.26
CA ARG A 48 -12.58 10.47 0.96
C ARG A 48 -13.59 9.40 0.61
N ASP A 49 -14.31 8.93 1.62
CA ASP A 49 -15.52 8.13 1.40
C ASP A 49 -16.73 9.01 1.04
N ASN A 50 -17.89 8.38 0.87
CA ASN A 50 -19.14 9.07 0.55
C ASN A 50 -19.70 9.86 1.74
N GLU A 51 -19.24 9.60 2.96
CA GLU A 51 -19.64 10.30 4.19
C GLU A 51 -18.74 11.51 4.46
N GLY A 52 -17.67 11.69 3.67
CA GLY A 52 -16.72 12.78 3.80
C GLY A 52 -15.56 12.49 4.75
N SER A 53 -15.46 11.28 5.29
CA SER A 53 -14.35 10.85 6.15
C SER A 53 -13.06 10.79 5.34
N GLU A 54 -11.97 11.30 5.92
CA GLU A 54 -10.66 11.33 5.27
C GLU A 54 -9.77 10.18 5.73
N TYR A 55 -9.20 9.50 4.74
CA TYR A 55 -8.26 8.42 4.91
C TYR A 55 -6.94 8.74 4.22
N TYR A 56 -5.85 8.21 4.76
CA TYR A 56 -4.50 8.53 4.31
C TYR A 56 -3.71 7.25 4.07
N PRO A 57 -4.05 6.48 3.02
CA PRO A 57 -3.35 5.25 2.76
C PRO A 57 -1.93 5.52 2.26
N ASP A 58 -1.01 4.58 2.45
CA ASP A 58 0.42 4.78 2.21
C ASP A 58 0.73 5.28 0.80
N ILE A 59 0.09 4.70 -0.22
CA ILE A 59 0.24 5.05 -1.63
C ILE A 59 -1.12 5.33 -2.26
N VAL A 60 -1.24 6.48 -2.93
CA VAL A 60 -2.42 6.84 -3.74
C VAL A 60 -1.98 7.17 -5.14
N ILE A 61 -2.52 6.48 -6.14
CA ILE A 61 -2.32 6.82 -7.55
C ILE A 61 -3.62 7.38 -8.10
N ILE A 62 -3.54 8.57 -8.70
CA ILE A 62 -4.68 9.18 -9.39
C ILE A 62 -4.37 9.36 -10.87
N ASN A 63 -5.43 9.41 -11.67
CA ASN A 63 -5.36 9.93 -13.03
C ASN A 63 -5.63 11.44 -12.99
N THR A 64 -4.66 12.25 -13.37
CA THR A 64 -4.71 13.73 -13.27
C THR A 64 -5.69 14.37 -14.24
N GLN A 65 -6.09 13.68 -15.32
CA GLN A 65 -7.08 14.19 -16.27
C GLN A 65 -8.51 14.01 -15.77
N THR A 66 -8.78 12.91 -15.07
CA THR A 66 -10.13 12.58 -14.56
C THR A 66 -10.30 12.85 -13.07
N ASN A 67 -9.20 13.14 -12.37
CA ASN A 67 -9.10 13.24 -10.91
C ASN A 67 -9.62 11.99 -10.16
N LYS A 68 -9.70 10.83 -10.83
CA LYS A 68 -10.13 9.57 -10.22
C LYS A 68 -8.96 8.83 -9.60
N ILE A 69 -9.23 8.17 -8.48
CA ILE A 69 -8.30 7.21 -7.86
C ILE A 69 -8.23 5.97 -8.75
N VAL A 70 -7.01 5.58 -9.07
CA VAL A 70 -6.68 4.43 -9.92
C VAL A 70 -6.25 3.25 -9.07
N MET A 71 -5.46 3.50 -8.02
CA MET A 71 -4.95 2.47 -7.14
C MET A 71 -4.66 3.06 -5.74
N ILE A 72 -4.90 2.25 -4.71
CA ILE A 72 -4.42 2.44 -3.35
C ILE A 72 -3.49 1.29 -2.99
N GLY A 73 -2.40 1.59 -2.28
CA GLY A 73 -1.47 0.61 -1.76
C GLY A 73 -1.18 0.84 -0.27
N GLU A 74 -1.07 -0.25 0.49
CA GLU A 74 -0.70 -0.25 1.90
C GLU A 74 0.55 -1.12 2.12
N VAL A 75 1.47 -0.64 2.94
CA VAL A 75 2.68 -1.37 3.33
C VAL A 75 2.51 -1.86 4.75
N GLU A 76 2.50 -3.17 4.92
CA GLU A 76 2.43 -3.82 6.22
C GLU A 76 3.79 -4.34 6.64
N THR A 77 4.05 -4.29 7.95
CA THR A 77 5.22 -4.89 8.59
C THR A 77 4.82 -6.12 9.38
N ILE A 78 5.76 -6.77 10.07
CA ILE A 78 5.46 -7.99 10.84
C ILE A 78 4.42 -7.70 11.93
N SER A 79 4.50 -6.55 12.59
CA SER A 79 3.57 -6.19 13.65
C SER A 79 2.19 -5.78 13.13
N SER A 80 2.10 -5.14 11.96
CA SER A 80 0.82 -4.62 11.43
C SER A 80 0.10 -5.57 10.46
N LEU A 81 0.77 -6.59 9.94
CA LEU A 81 0.12 -7.67 9.20
C LEU A 81 -0.65 -8.59 10.17
N ASN A 82 -1.84 -8.14 10.61
CA ASN A 82 -2.70 -8.85 11.55
C ASN A 82 -4.19 -8.43 11.38
N GLU A 83 -5.10 -8.99 12.19
CA GLU A 83 -6.54 -8.78 12.04
C GLU A 83 -7.04 -7.37 12.41
N SER A 84 -6.29 -6.60 13.22
CA SER A 84 -6.70 -5.24 13.61
C SER A 84 -6.83 -4.31 12.40
N GLU A 85 -6.05 -4.56 11.34
CA GLU A 85 -6.03 -3.72 10.14
C GLU A 85 -7.11 -4.09 9.12
N ILE A 86 -7.85 -5.19 9.31
CA ILE A 86 -8.88 -5.66 8.38
C ILE A 86 -9.92 -4.56 8.09
N GLY A 87 -10.34 -3.82 9.11
CA GLY A 87 -11.31 -2.72 8.94
C GLY A 87 -10.79 -1.60 8.05
N HIS A 88 -9.50 -1.25 8.17
CA HIS A 88 -8.86 -0.27 7.30
C HIS A 88 -8.74 -0.79 5.86
N TRP A 89 -8.27 -2.03 5.69
CA TRP A 89 -8.14 -2.64 4.36
C TRP A 89 -9.49 -2.74 3.65
N GLN A 90 -10.55 -3.18 4.34
CA GLN A 90 -11.91 -3.22 3.78
C GLN A 90 -12.38 -1.82 3.35
N THR A 91 -12.02 -0.78 4.10
CA THR A 91 -12.32 0.60 3.72
C THR A 91 -11.61 0.96 2.42
N PHE A 92 -10.32 0.66 2.28
CA PHE A 92 -9.55 0.95 1.06
C PHE A 92 -10.03 0.18 -0.17
N THR A 93 -10.50 -1.06 -0.02
CA THR A 93 -11.11 -1.81 -1.13
C THR A 93 -12.38 -1.16 -1.68
N LYS A 94 -13.09 -0.35 -0.89
CA LYS A 94 -14.28 0.40 -1.33
C LYS A 94 -13.92 1.73 -1.99
N LEU A 95 -12.77 2.31 -1.63
CA LEU A 95 -12.34 3.64 -2.06
C LEU A 95 -11.56 3.64 -3.38
N SER A 96 -11.11 2.48 -3.85
CA SER A 96 -10.33 2.36 -5.08
C SER A 96 -10.71 1.09 -5.84
N PRO A 97 -10.75 1.12 -7.19
CA PRO A 97 -10.95 -0.09 -7.99
C PRO A 97 -9.79 -1.08 -7.88
N VAL A 98 -8.61 -0.62 -7.46
CA VAL A 98 -7.42 -1.45 -7.25
C VAL A 98 -6.87 -1.18 -5.86
N PHE A 99 -6.74 -2.23 -5.04
CA PHE A 99 -6.11 -2.19 -3.73
C PHE A 99 -5.06 -3.28 -3.59
N TYR A 100 -3.83 -2.88 -3.27
CA TYR A 100 -2.70 -3.79 -3.07
C TYR A 100 -2.12 -3.71 -1.66
N LEU A 101 -1.74 -4.86 -1.12
CA LEU A 101 -0.95 -4.96 0.12
C LEU A 101 0.48 -5.40 -0.18
N PHE A 102 1.44 -4.74 0.45
CA PHE A 102 2.85 -5.12 0.45
C PHE A 102 3.20 -5.67 1.83
N TYR A 103 3.82 -6.85 1.90
CA TYR A 103 4.04 -7.55 3.16
C TYR A 103 5.42 -8.24 3.20
N PRO A 104 6.01 -8.49 4.39
CA PRO A 104 7.36 -9.02 4.51
C PRO A 104 7.44 -10.51 4.15
N LYS A 105 8.58 -10.91 3.58
CA LYS A 105 8.87 -12.29 3.24
C LYS A 105 8.75 -13.26 4.41
N GLY A 106 8.19 -14.43 4.11
CA GLY A 106 7.93 -15.48 5.09
C GLY A 106 6.56 -15.36 5.78
N GLN A 107 5.77 -14.33 5.49
CA GLN A 107 4.42 -14.17 6.04
C GLN A 107 3.30 -14.60 5.07
N TYR A 108 3.61 -15.34 4.00
CA TYR A 108 2.61 -15.77 3.02
C TYR A 108 1.42 -16.51 3.65
N SER A 109 1.65 -17.43 4.60
CA SER A 109 0.56 -18.17 5.25
C SER A 109 -0.42 -17.22 5.94
N ARG A 110 0.12 -16.24 6.69
CA ARG A 110 -0.69 -15.23 7.37
C ARG A 110 -1.42 -14.33 6.38
N MET A 111 -0.71 -13.81 5.37
CA MET A 111 -1.30 -12.97 4.33
C MET A 111 -2.43 -13.71 3.60
N SER A 112 -2.23 -14.99 3.25
CA SER A 112 -3.23 -15.82 2.57
C SER A 112 -4.50 -16.03 3.41
N GLU A 113 -4.37 -16.19 4.73
CA GLU A 113 -5.54 -16.27 5.63
C GLU A 113 -6.29 -14.94 5.73
N LEU A 114 -5.57 -13.83 5.86
CA LEU A 114 -6.14 -12.48 5.92
C LEU A 114 -6.83 -12.10 4.60
N CYS A 115 -6.25 -12.50 3.46
CA CYS A 115 -6.81 -12.29 2.13
C CYS A 115 -8.22 -12.86 1.98
N LYS A 116 -8.53 -13.98 2.64
CA LYS A 116 -9.87 -14.58 2.59
C LYS A 116 -10.94 -13.70 3.25
N LYS A 117 -10.54 -12.75 4.09
CA LYS A 117 -11.42 -11.85 4.84
C LYS A 117 -11.59 -10.48 4.18
N VAL A 118 -10.76 -10.15 3.20
CA VAL A 118 -10.73 -8.83 2.55
C VAL A 118 -10.53 -8.99 1.05
N PRO A 119 -11.39 -8.40 0.18
CA PRO A 119 -11.30 -8.56 -1.26
C PRO A 119 -10.17 -7.70 -1.87
N LEU A 120 -8.91 -8.07 -1.61
CA LEU A 120 -7.75 -7.38 -2.18
C LEU A 120 -7.67 -7.63 -3.67
N THR A 121 -7.14 -6.67 -4.43
CA THR A 121 -6.80 -6.92 -5.84
C THR A 121 -5.58 -7.83 -5.96
N GLY A 122 -4.69 -7.81 -4.97
CA GLY A 122 -3.56 -8.70 -4.86
C GLY A 122 -2.59 -8.24 -3.78
N PHE A 123 -1.57 -9.07 -3.54
CA PHE A 123 -0.54 -8.77 -2.55
C PHE A 123 0.85 -9.09 -3.09
N PHE A 124 1.85 -8.40 -2.54
CA PHE A 124 3.24 -8.45 -2.98
C PHE A 124 4.15 -8.67 -1.79
N GLU A 125 5.00 -9.69 -1.90
CA GLU A 125 6.01 -9.95 -0.89
C GLU A 125 7.19 -9.01 -1.09
N TYR A 126 7.72 -8.41 -0.02
CA TYR A 126 8.99 -7.71 -0.06
C TYR A 126 10.05 -8.42 0.78
N GLU A 127 11.29 -8.33 0.35
CA GLU A 127 12.43 -8.91 1.06
C GLU A 127 13.68 -8.05 0.96
N LYS A 128 14.56 -8.16 1.96
CA LYS A 128 15.87 -7.50 1.97
C LYS A 128 16.93 -8.44 1.41
N ILE A 129 17.53 -8.07 0.27
CA ILE A 129 18.61 -8.80 -0.40
C ILE A 129 19.82 -7.87 -0.46
N ASN A 130 20.98 -8.30 0.04
CA ASN A 130 22.23 -7.51 0.01
C ASN A 130 22.03 -6.07 0.50
N SER A 131 21.33 -5.91 1.62
CA SER A 131 21.00 -4.61 2.25
C SER A 131 19.99 -3.73 1.51
N GLN A 132 19.41 -4.17 0.40
CA GLN A 132 18.37 -3.43 -0.33
C GLN A 132 17.05 -4.20 -0.31
N TYR A 133 15.95 -3.48 -0.16
CA TYR A 133 14.63 -4.09 -0.32
C TYR A 133 14.27 -4.28 -1.78
N THR A 134 13.58 -5.37 -2.05
CA THR A 134 12.99 -5.71 -3.34
C THR A 134 11.56 -6.16 -3.14
N VAL A 135 10.72 -5.99 -4.15
CA VAL A 135 9.32 -6.43 -4.14
C VAL A 135 9.15 -7.51 -5.20
N ALA A 136 8.68 -8.68 -4.76
CA ALA A 136 8.49 -9.86 -5.57
C ALA A 136 7.17 -9.81 -6.35
N ARG A 137 6.87 -10.91 -7.06
CA ARG A 137 5.71 -11.03 -7.94
C ARG A 137 4.39 -10.91 -7.17
N ARG A 138 3.40 -10.30 -7.82
CA ARG A 138 2.01 -10.24 -7.37
C ARG A 138 1.42 -11.64 -7.24
N TRP A 139 0.75 -11.89 -6.12
CA TRP A 139 -0.15 -13.02 -5.93
C TRP A 139 -1.61 -12.52 -5.95
N PRO A 140 -2.54 -13.24 -6.61
CA PRO A 140 -3.96 -12.93 -6.49
C PRO A 140 -4.44 -13.24 -5.07
N CYS A 141 -5.33 -12.39 -4.59
CA CYS A 141 -6.40 -12.80 -3.69
C CYS A 141 -7.49 -13.47 -4.56
#